data_AF-A0AAX1CHC8-F1
#
_entry.id   AF-A0AAX1CHC8-F1
#
_cell.length_a   1.000
_cell.length_b   1.000
_cell.length_c   1.000
_cell.angle_alpha   90.00
_cell.angle_beta   90.00
_cell.angle_gamma   90.00
#
_symmetry.space_group_name_H-M   'P 1'
#
loop_
_entity.id
_entity.type
_entity.pdbx_description
1 polymer ?
#
loop_
_entity_poly.entity_id
_entity_poly.type
_entity_poly.pdbx_seq_one_letter_code
_entity_poly.pdbx_strand_id
1 'polypeptide(L)'
;MFRSFPFNTGRWAAVLAVFGALVLSGCATPTVSARVTSFQQWPAGVEGQTYQFVPAEPSQANNLEYQSYQDMVRAGIGATGLVEAQGGAKARFNVSFRYGTTQTQVMVRRPYDPYFNGGYGYGGFYGPRPWGGYYGYWGPEWVDVPVVAQRNTLTLQIHDSQRGGAEVYRSSAFILSEQDNFMRMMPYLVRAIFDNFPGNNGAEREIQFPVQ
;
A
#
# COMPACT_ATOMS: atom_id res chain seq x y z
N MET A 1 27.61 45.53 -46.52
CA MET A 1 27.70 44.16 -47.06
C MET A 1 27.32 43.20 -45.93
N PHE A 2 26.02 42.88 -45.79
CA PHE A 2 25.51 42.03 -44.70
C PHE A 2 25.55 40.56 -45.15
N ARG A 3 26.39 39.76 -44.51
CA ARG A 3 26.43 38.30 -44.70
C ARG A 3 25.35 37.66 -43.82
N SER A 4 24.29 37.16 -44.45
CA SER A 4 23.27 36.31 -43.82
C SER A 4 23.87 34.96 -43.46
N PHE A 5 23.93 34.64 -42.17
CA PHE A 5 24.23 33.29 -41.68
C PHE A 5 23.04 32.37 -41.98
N PRO A 6 23.24 31.18 -42.59
CA PRO A 6 22.16 30.22 -42.75
C PRO A 6 21.84 29.63 -41.37
N PHE A 7 20.71 30.02 -40.79
CA PHE A 7 20.13 29.38 -39.62
C PHE A 7 19.85 27.92 -39.98
N ASN A 8 20.68 27.01 -39.49
CA ASN A 8 20.56 25.58 -39.74
C ASN A 8 19.42 25.00 -38.87
N THR A 9 18.18 25.28 -39.28
CA THR A 9 16.92 24.91 -38.62
C THR A 9 16.82 23.43 -38.30
N GLY A 10 17.44 22.55 -39.10
CA GLY A 10 17.47 21.10 -38.86
C GLY A 10 18.24 20.69 -37.60
N ARG A 11 19.32 21.41 -37.23
CA ARG A 11 20.10 21.11 -36.02
C ARG A 11 19.37 21.51 -34.74
N TRP A 12 18.60 22.60 -34.79
CA TRP A 12 17.79 23.06 -33.66
C TRP A 12 16.55 22.19 -33.44
N ALA A 13 15.93 21.69 -34.52
CA ALA A 13 14.84 20.72 -34.43
C ALA A 13 15.29 19.39 -33.80
N ALA A 14 16.50 18.91 -34.12
CA ALA A 14 17.07 17.71 -33.52
C ALA A 14 17.36 17.88 -32.01
N VAL A 15 17.88 19.04 -31.59
CA VAL A 15 18.13 19.33 -30.17
C VAL A 15 16.81 19.42 -29.39
N LEU A 16 15.78 20.05 -29.95
CA LEU A 16 14.44 20.11 -29.33
C LEU A 16 13.78 18.73 -29.24
N ALA A 17 13.96 17.87 -30.24
CA ALA A 17 13.45 16.50 -30.21
C ALA A 17 14.12 15.63 -29.13
N VAL A 18 15.44 15.76 -28.96
CA VAL A 18 16.18 15.06 -27.89
C VAL A 18 15.80 15.59 -26.50
N PHE A 19 15.63 16.91 -26.36
CA PHE A 19 15.18 17.50 -25.09
C PHE A 19 13.74 17.10 -24.75
N GLY A 20 12.86 16.99 -25.75
CA GLY A 20 11.50 16.46 -25.58
C GLY A 20 11.50 14.99 -25.12
N ALA A 21 12.35 14.14 -25.70
CA ALA A 21 12.44 12.73 -25.33
C ALA A 21 12.92 12.51 -23.88
N LEU A 22 13.78 13.39 -23.36
CA LEU A 22 14.25 13.34 -21.96
C LEU A 22 13.19 13.77 -20.94
N VAL A 23 12.19 14.58 -21.34
CA VAL A 23 11.08 14.99 -20.45
C VAL A 23 9.98 13.93 -20.38
N LEU A 24 9.91 13.03 -21.37
CA LEU A 24 8.93 11.94 -21.44
C LEU A 24 9.33 10.66 -20.68
N SER A 25 10.50 10.62 -20.03
CA SER A 25 10.77 9.61 -19.00
C SER A 25 9.99 9.93 -17.72
N GLY A 26 8.66 9.96 -17.83
CA GLY A 26 7.75 10.00 -16.70
C GLY A 26 7.94 8.74 -15.89
N CYS A 27 8.51 8.89 -14.70
CA CYS A 27 8.72 7.81 -13.75
C CYS A 27 7.39 7.10 -13.50
N ALA A 28 7.28 5.85 -13.94
CA ALA A 28 6.35 4.92 -13.31
C ALA A 28 6.88 4.68 -11.89
N THR A 29 6.59 5.61 -10.97
CA THR A 29 6.92 5.43 -9.56
C THR A 29 6.18 4.18 -9.08
N PRO A 30 6.90 3.19 -8.52
CA PRO A 30 6.24 2.04 -7.95
C PRO A 30 5.23 2.52 -6.91
N THR A 31 3.99 2.01 -6.98
CA THR A 31 2.93 2.35 -6.04
C THR A 31 2.63 1.16 -5.15
N VAL A 32 2.44 1.40 -3.86
CA VAL A 32 1.95 0.40 -2.90
C VAL A 32 0.47 0.65 -2.66
N SER A 33 -0.37 -0.35 -2.94
CA SER A 33 -1.79 -0.30 -2.59
C SER A 33 -2.02 -0.88 -1.19
N ALA A 34 -2.66 -0.08 -0.34
CA ALA A 34 -3.16 -0.47 0.96
C ALA A 34 -4.68 -0.49 0.91
N ARG A 35 -5.32 -1.57 1.36
CA ARG A 35 -6.77 -1.60 1.55
C ARG A 35 -7.11 -1.42 3.00
N VAL A 36 -8.07 -0.55 3.27
CA VAL A 36 -8.50 -0.16 4.62
C VAL A 36 -9.99 -0.39 4.75
N THR A 37 -10.39 -0.96 5.88
CA THR A 37 -11.79 -1.18 6.26
C THR A 37 -12.02 -0.57 7.63
N SER A 38 -12.89 0.44 7.71
CA SER A 38 -13.17 1.17 8.95
C SER A 38 -14.62 1.03 9.41
N PHE A 39 -14.80 0.75 10.69
CA PHE A 39 -16.07 0.73 11.41
C PHE A 39 -15.96 1.69 12.60
N GLN A 40 -16.94 2.58 12.76
CA GLN A 40 -16.92 3.61 13.78
C GLN A 40 -18.30 3.87 14.39
N GLN A 41 -18.30 4.06 15.71
CA GLN A 41 -19.40 4.60 16.50
C GLN A 41 -18.85 5.74 17.37
N TRP A 42 -18.20 6.69 16.69
CA TRP A 42 -17.43 7.76 17.33
C TRP A 42 -18.35 8.73 18.08
N PRO A 43 -18.13 8.99 19.38
CA PRO A 43 -18.91 9.98 20.11
C PRO A 43 -18.58 11.41 19.62
N ALA A 44 -19.58 12.30 19.61
CA ALA A 44 -19.33 13.72 19.36
C ALA A 44 -18.59 14.39 20.53
N GLY A 45 -17.78 15.41 20.24
CA GLY A 45 -17.13 16.25 21.27
C GLY A 45 -16.00 15.56 22.03
N VAL A 46 -15.26 14.66 21.37
CA VAL A 46 -14.14 13.91 21.99
C VAL A 46 -12.76 14.47 21.65
N GLU A 47 -12.70 15.58 20.92
CA GLU A 47 -11.46 16.31 20.67
C GLU A 47 -10.85 16.78 22.01
N GLY A 48 -9.53 16.62 22.15
CA GLY A 48 -8.81 16.92 23.40
C GLY A 48 -8.97 15.88 24.50
N GLN A 49 -9.74 14.80 24.30
CA GLN A 49 -9.83 13.70 25.25
C GLN A 49 -8.53 12.88 25.26
N THR A 50 -8.26 12.28 26.41
CA THR A 50 -7.04 11.50 26.62
C THR A 50 -7.21 10.05 26.19
N TYR A 51 -6.23 9.51 25.48
CA TYR A 51 -6.10 8.09 25.17
C TYR A 51 -4.86 7.47 25.84
N GLN A 52 -4.89 6.16 26.04
CA GLN A 52 -3.73 5.38 26.47
C GLN A 52 -3.56 4.16 25.58
N PHE A 53 -2.33 3.71 25.41
CA PHE A 53 -2.05 2.44 24.75
C PHE A 53 -2.26 1.29 25.71
N VAL A 54 -3.04 0.29 25.27
CA VAL A 54 -3.22 -0.97 25.97
C VAL A 54 -2.77 -2.08 25.01
N PRO A 55 -1.73 -2.86 25.37
CA PRO A 55 -1.30 -4.00 24.57
C PRO A 55 -2.47 -4.95 24.33
N ALA A 56 -2.67 -5.35 23.07
CA ALA A 56 -3.70 -6.33 22.73
C ALA A 56 -3.40 -7.69 23.36
N GLU A 57 -2.11 -8.02 23.51
CA GLU A 57 -1.62 -9.23 24.14
C GLU A 57 -0.65 -8.87 25.27
N PRO A 58 -0.74 -9.48 26.47
CA PRO A 58 0.16 -9.18 27.59
C PRO A 58 1.63 -9.44 27.27
N SER A 59 1.91 -10.41 26.40
CA SER A 59 3.26 -10.77 25.96
C SER A 59 3.95 -9.67 25.14
N GLN A 60 3.19 -8.75 24.54
CA GLN A 60 3.72 -7.66 23.72
C GLN A 60 4.21 -6.47 24.55
N ALA A 61 3.82 -6.37 25.83
CA ALA A 61 4.16 -5.25 26.69
C ALA A 61 5.68 -5.02 26.86
N ASN A 62 6.48 -6.10 26.79
CA ASN A 62 7.95 -6.05 26.90
C ASN A 62 8.66 -6.26 25.55
N ASN A 63 7.95 -6.14 24.43
CA ASN A 63 8.54 -6.31 23.10
C ASN A 63 9.01 -4.95 22.54
N LEU A 64 10.29 -4.84 22.20
CA LEU A 64 10.88 -3.65 21.58
C LEU A 64 10.29 -3.36 20.20
N GLU A 65 9.95 -4.39 19.44
CA GLU A 65 9.29 -4.26 18.14
C GLU A 65 7.91 -3.61 18.30
N TYR A 66 7.15 -4.06 19.30
CA TYR A 66 5.85 -3.50 19.63
C TYR A 66 5.95 -2.01 20.01
N GLN A 67 6.96 -1.63 20.81
CA GLN A 67 7.20 -0.23 21.17
C GLN A 67 7.50 0.63 19.93
N SER A 68 8.33 0.13 19.01
CA SER A 68 8.60 0.85 17.75
C SER A 68 7.33 1.06 16.92
N TYR A 69 6.47 0.05 16.83
CA TYR A 69 5.19 0.17 16.12
C TYR A 69 4.20 1.08 16.84
N GLN A 70 4.18 1.04 18.18
CA GLN A 70 3.38 1.94 18.99
C GLN A 70 3.79 3.40 18.75
N ASP A 71 5.08 3.70 18.62
CA ASP A 71 5.57 5.05 18.30
C ASP A 71 5.06 5.53 16.93
N MET A 72 5.03 4.64 15.94
CA MET A 72 4.47 4.96 14.61
C MET A 72 2.96 5.22 14.69
N VAL A 73 2.21 4.39 15.42
CA VAL A 73 0.76 4.59 15.63
C VAL A 73 0.49 5.89 16.40
N ARG A 74 1.31 6.20 17.41
CA ARG A 74 1.24 7.46 18.16
C ARG A 74 1.39 8.67 17.26
N ALA A 75 2.30 8.63 16.28
CA ALA A 75 2.45 9.70 15.31
C ALA A 75 1.20 9.87 14.43
N GLY A 76 0.50 8.78 14.09
CA GLY A 76 -0.71 8.81 13.26
C GLY A 76 -1.98 9.24 14.00
N ILE A 77 -2.16 8.79 15.24
CA ILE A 77 -3.41 9.02 15.99
C ILE A 77 -3.66 10.49 16.33
N GLY A 78 -2.63 11.33 16.32
CA GLY A 78 -2.78 12.78 16.52
C GLY A 78 -3.76 13.42 15.52
N ALA A 79 -3.93 12.85 14.33
CA ALA A 79 -4.93 13.30 13.35
C ALA A 79 -6.38 13.19 13.83
N THR A 80 -6.65 12.35 14.84
CA THR A 80 -7.98 12.17 15.44
C THR A 80 -8.35 13.26 16.46
N GLY A 81 -7.41 14.15 16.81
CA GLY A 81 -7.60 15.18 17.84
C GLY A 81 -7.54 14.67 19.28
N LEU A 82 -7.23 13.39 19.50
CA LEU A 82 -6.99 12.83 20.82
C LEU A 82 -5.57 13.17 21.31
N VAL A 83 -5.42 13.23 22.63
CA VAL A 83 -4.14 13.54 23.30
C VAL A 83 -3.68 12.33 24.12
N GLU A 84 -2.40 12.00 24.11
CA GLU A 84 -1.89 10.90 24.93
C GLU A 84 -1.95 11.26 26.42
N ALA A 85 -2.50 10.37 27.23
CA ALA A 85 -2.54 10.53 28.68
C ALA A 85 -1.11 10.55 29.25
N GLN A 86 -0.74 11.65 29.90
CA GLN A 86 0.55 11.78 30.57
C GLN A 86 0.48 11.20 31.99
N GLY A 87 1.54 10.50 32.41
CA GLY A 87 1.81 10.23 33.83
C GLY A 87 0.76 9.41 34.58
N GLY A 88 0.31 8.27 34.05
CA GLY A 88 -0.59 7.35 34.77
C GLY A 88 -2.01 7.89 35.00
N ALA A 89 -2.37 9.02 34.38
CA ALA A 89 -3.73 9.54 34.37
C ALA A 89 -4.68 8.55 33.70
N LYS A 90 -5.92 8.43 34.23
CA LYS A 90 -6.94 7.58 33.63
C LYS A 90 -7.34 8.12 32.26
N ALA A 91 -6.99 7.41 31.20
CA ALA A 91 -7.47 7.72 29.87
C ALA A 91 -8.93 7.29 29.68
N ARG A 92 -9.65 8.05 28.86
CA ARG A 92 -11.00 7.71 28.41
C ARG A 92 -10.94 6.65 27.31
N PHE A 93 -10.00 6.77 26.40
CA PHE A 93 -9.88 5.86 25.26
C PHE A 93 -8.72 4.90 25.44
N ASN A 94 -9.00 3.61 25.30
CA ASN A 94 -7.97 2.57 25.24
C ASN A 94 -7.72 2.24 23.77
N VAL A 95 -6.50 2.51 23.32
CA VAL A 95 -6.06 2.22 21.97
C VAL A 95 -5.26 0.93 22.01
N SER A 96 -5.71 -0.07 21.27
CA SER A 96 -5.00 -1.31 21.07
C SER A 96 -4.79 -1.54 19.57
N PHE A 97 -3.71 -2.21 19.22
CA PHE A 97 -3.46 -2.58 17.84
C PHE A 97 -2.91 -4.00 17.77
N ARG A 98 -3.24 -4.68 16.68
CA ARG A 98 -2.76 -6.01 16.33
C ARG A 98 -2.08 -5.93 14.99
N TYR A 99 -0.95 -6.58 14.87
CA TYR A 99 -0.16 -6.61 13.65
C TYR A 99 0.21 -8.05 13.31
N GLY A 100 0.50 -8.30 12.04
CA GLY A 100 0.99 -9.60 11.60
C GLY A 100 1.12 -9.72 10.10
N THR A 101 1.91 -10.70 9.69
CA THR A 101 2.10 -11.08 8.29
C THR A 101 1.50 -12.45 8.08
N THR A 102 0.70 -12.60 7.02
CA THR A 102 0.13 -13.90 6.61
C THR A 102 0.44 -14.16 5.15
N GLN A 103 0.87 -15.38 4.83
CA GLN A 103 1.11 -15.77 3.46
C GLN A 103 -0.23 -16.04 2.77
N THR A 104 -0.43 -15.45 1.59
CA THR A 104 -1.65 -15.61 0.78
C THR A 104 -1.28 -15.82 -0.68
N GLN A 105 -2.15 -16.47 -1.44
CA GLN A 105 -1.98 -16.61 -2.89
C GLN A 105 -2.88 -15.60 -3.59
N VAL A 106 -2.30 -14.80 -4.47
CA VAL A 106 -3.04 -13.85 -5.31
C VAL A 106 -2.78 -14.15 -6.77
N MET A 107 -3.84 -14.09 -7.57
CA MET A 107 -3.72 -14.22 -9.02
C MET A 107 -3.19 -12.90 -9.57
N VAL A 108 -2.02 -12.96 -10.20
CA VAL A 108 -1.42 -11.80 -10.86
C VAL A 108 -1.38 -12.09 -12.35
N ARG A 109 -1.87 -11.13 -13.12
CA ARG A 109 -1.79 -11.18 -14.58
C ARG A 109 -0.37 -10.88 -15.01
N ARG A 110 0.36 -11.91 -15.46
CA ARG A 110 1.73 -11.79 -15.92
C ARG A 110 1.80 -12.07 -17.43
N PRO A 111 2.70 -11.42 -18.17
CA PRO A 111 2.93 -11.78 -19.55
C PRO A 111 3.50 -13.20 -19.56
N TYR A 112 2.86 -14.09 -20.31
CA TYR A 112 3.35 -15.44 -20.53
C TYR A 112 4.65 -15.33 -21.33
N ASP A 113 5.77 -15.70 -20.70
CA ASP A 113 7.05 -15.86 -21.38
C ASP A 113 7.24 -17.35 -21.73
N PRO A 114 7.12 -17.72 -23.03
CA PRO A 114 7.28 -19.10 -23.47
C PRO A 114 8.68 -19.67 -23.18
N TYR A 115 9.70 -18.83 -22.95
CA TYR A 115 11.06 -19.26 -22.66
C TYR A 115 11.32 -19.51 -21.17
N PHE A 116 10.52 -18.93 -20.26
CA PHE A 116 10.75 -19.02 -18.81
C PHE A 116 9.80 -19.99 -18.09
N ASN A 117 8.57 -20.16 -18.60
CA ASN A 117 7.55 -21.02 -18.00
C ASN A 117 7.36 -22.37 -18.72
N GLY A 118 8.03 -22.55 -19.87
CA GLY A 118 8.15 -23.82 -20.57
C GLY A 118 9.46 -24.49 -20.17
N GLY A 119 9.41 -25.43 -19.22
CA GLY A 119 10.57 -26.25 -18.89
C GLY A 119 11.22 -26.80 -20.15
N TYR A 120 12.55 -26.80 -20.17
CA TYR A 120 13.40 -27.42 -21.19
C TYR A 120 12.79 -28.73 -21.68
N GLY A 121 12.12 -28.67 -22.81
CA GLY A 121 11.26 -29.74 -23.29
C GLY A 121 10.94 -29.48 -24.76
N TYR A 122 11.79 -30.07 -25.61
CA TYR A 122 11.53 -30.38 -27.00
C TYR A 122 10.03 -30.43 -27.37
N GLY A 123 9.67 -29.71 -28.44
CA GLY A 123 8.47 -30.01 -29.23
C GLY A 123 7.43 -28.90 -29.22
N GLY A 124 7.39 -28.13 -30.31
CA GLY A 124 6.21 -27.35 -30.65
C GLY A 124 5.00 -28.27 -30.74
N PHE A 125 4.01 -28.05 -29.88
CA PHE A 125 2.74 -28.75 -29.99
C PHE A 125 1.60 -27.95 -29.35
N TYR A 126 1.10 -26.95 -30.07
CA TYR A 126 -0.31 -26.53 -29.93
C TYR A 126 -0.89 -26.20 -31.32
N GLY A 127 -1.51 -27.22 -31.92
CA GLY A 127 -2.62 -27.08 -32.88
C GLY A 127 -2.30 -27.27 -34.37
N PRO A 128 -2.77 -28.35 -35.03
CA PRO A 128 -2.76 -28.44 -36.49
C PRO A 128 -3.81 -27.47 -37.05
N ARG A 129 -3.38 -26.28 -37.49
CA ARG A 129 -4.20 -25.38 -38.33
C ARG A 129 -3.82 -25.63 -39.80
N PRO A 130 -4.74 -26.08 -40.68
CA PRO A 130 -4.35 -26.62 -41.98
C PRO A 130 -3.90 -25.60 -43.03
N TRP A 131 -3.98 -24.29 -42.78
CA TRP A 131 -3.77 -23.28 -43.81
C TRP A 131 -3.23 -21.97 -43.23
N GLY A 132 -2.18 -21.44 -43.85
CA GLY A 132 -1.85 -20.01 -43.81
C GLY A 132 -0.65 -19.66 -42.94
N GLY A 133 0.51 -19.51 -43.59
CA GLY A 133 1.66 -18.83 -43.01
C GLY A 133 1.31 -17.38 -42.68
N TYR A 134 1.26 -17.09 -41.39
CA TYR A 134 1.33 -15.73 -40.88
C TYR A 134 2.12 -15.80 -39.57
N TYR A 135 3.40 -15.44 -39.64
CA TYR A 135 4.22 -15.16 -38.46
C TYR A 135 3.73 -13.84 -37.84
N GLY A 136 2.50 -13.87 -37.30
CA GLY A 136 1.96 -12.80 -36.50
C GLY A 136 2.55 -12.94 -35.11
N TYR A 137 3.44 -12.01 -34.75
CA TYR A 137 3.86 -11.80 -33.37
C TYR A 137 2.62 -11.32 -32.60
N TRP A 138 1.76 -12.26 -32.19
CA TRP A 138 0.70 -11.99 -31.24
C TRP A 138 1.39 -11.65 -29.92
N GLY A 139 1.14 -10.45 -29.39
CA GLY A 139 1.78 -9.95 -28.18
C GLY A 139 1.65 -10.92 -27.00
N PRO A 140 2.42 -10.71 -25.91
CA PRO A 140 2.51 -11.67 -24.81
C PRO A 140 1.12 -12.06 -24.34
N GLU A 141 0.83 -13.37 -24.37
CA GLU A 141 -0.43 -13.90 -23.88
C GLU A 141 -0.49 -13.63 -22.37
N TRP A 142 -1.47 -12.88 -21.91
CA TRP A 142 -1.55 -12.53 -20.49
C TRP A 142 -2.32 -13.60 -19.74
N VAL A 143 -1.61 -14.40 -18.95
CA VAL A 143 -2.18 -15.46 -18.13
C VAL A 143 -2.20 -15.06 -16.65
N ASP A 144 -3.24 -15.49 -15.95
CA ASP A 144 -3.34 -15.32 -14.50
C ASP A 144 -2.54 -16.44 -13.83
N VAL A 145 -1.45 -16.07 -13.15
CA VAL A 145 -0.58 -17.01 -12.45
C VAL A 145 -0.77 -16.83 -10.94
N PRO A 146 -0.94 -17.90 -10.15
CA PRO A 146 -0.96 -17.80 -8.71
C PRO A 146 0.45 -17.44 -8.22
N VAL A 147 0.57 -16.27 -7.61
CA VAL A 147 1.81 -15.83 -6.96
C VAL A 147 1.60 -15.82 -5.46
N VAL A 148 2.60 -16.34 -4.75
CA VAL A 148 2.66 -16.26 -3.29
C VAL A 148 3.00 -14.82 -2.90
N ALA A 149 2.12 -14.19 -2.14
CA ALA A 149 2.30 -12.86 -1.58
C ALA A 149 2.19 -12.87 -0.06
N GLN A 150 2.90 -11.96 0.59
CA GLN A 150 2.81 -11.70 2.02
C GLN A 150 1.78 -10.58 2.26
N ARG A 151 0.74 -10.90 3.03
CA ARG A 151 -0.29 -9.96 3.49
C ARG A 151 0.12 -9.42 4.85
N ASN A 152 0.64 -8.19 4.86
CA ASN A 152 0.92 -7.42 6.05
C ASN A 152 -0.37 -6.75 6.52
N THR A 153 -0.81 -7.04 7.75
CA THR A 153 -2.07 -6.52 8.31
C THR A 153 -1.80 -5.73 9.58
N LEU A 154 -2.49 -4.60 9.71
CA LEU A 154 -2.55 -3.80 10.92
C LEU A 154 -4.02 -3.52 11.24
N THR A 155 -4.47 -3.94 12.41
CA THR A 155 -5.81 -3.67 12.92
C THR A 155 -5.69 -2.81 14.16
N LEU A 156 -6.30 -1.63 14.13
CA LEU A 156 -6.37 -0.70 15.25
C LEU A 156 -7.79 -0.68 15.81
N GLN A 157 -7.89 -0.71 17.14
CA GLN A 157 -9.15 -0.67 17.87
C GLN A 157 -9.08 0.41 18.95
N ILE A 158 -10.18 1.12 19.14
CA ILE A 158 -10.34 2.13 20.18
C ILE A 158 -11.57 1.78 20.99
N HIS A 159 -11.39 1.62 22.29
CA HIS A 159 -12.46 1.35 23.25
C HIS A 159 -12.70 2.56 24.15
N ASP A 160 -13.97 2.92 24.37
CA ASP A 160 -14.35 4.00 25.30
C ASP A 160 -14.61 3.42 26.71
N SER A 161 -13.74 3.74 27.65
CA SER A 161 -13.84 3.28 29.04
C SER A 161 -15.04 3.89 29.79
N GLN A 162 -15.53 5.07 29.38
CA GLN A 162 -16.74 5.68 29.95
C GLN A 162 -18.02 4.98 29.51
N ARG A 163 -17.99 4.27 28.37
CA ARG A 163 -19.11 3.47 27.85
C ARG A 163 -18.93 1.98 28.16
N GLY A 164 -18.33 1.65 29.30
CA GLY A 164 -18.15 0.25 29.72
C GLY A 164 -17.21 -0.56 28.82
N GLY A 165 -16.29 0.09 28.09
CA GLY A 165 -15.36 -0.58 27.18
C GLY A 165 -15.89 -0.84 25.77
N ALA A 166 -16.98 -0.16 25.38
CA ALA A 166 -17.53 -0.28 24.03
C ALA A 166 -16.48 0.07 22.97
N GLU A 167 -16.38 -0.74 21.92
CA GLU A 167 -15.55 -0.48 20.76
C GLU A 167 -16.19 0.67 19.95
N VAL A 168 -15.53 1.83 19.94
CA VAL A 168 -16.03 3.04 19.25
C VAL A 168 -15.38 3.22 17.88
N TYR A 169 -14.28 2.54 17.62
CA TYR A 169 -13.59 2.60 16.34
C TYR A 169 -12.77 1.32 16.13
N ARG A 170 -12.85 0.77 14.93
CA ARG A 170 -11.99 -0.30 14.42
C ARG A 170 -11.62 0.02 12.99
N SER A 171 -10.33 -0.02 12.70
CA SER A 171 -9.83 0.11 11.34
C SER A 171 -8.80 -0.96 11.07
N SER A 172 -8.98 -1.69 9.98
CA SER A 172 -8.09 -2.75 9.55
C SER A 172 -7.54 -2.41 8.18
N ALA A 173 -6.22 -2.28 8.10
CA ALA A 173 -5.49 -2.04 6.87
C ALA A 173 -4.62 -3.24 6.53
N PHE A 174 -4.54 -3.58 5.24
CA PHE A 174 -3.58 -4.56 4.75
C PHE A 174 -2.89 -4.13 3.46
N ILE A 175 -1.63 -4.57 3.31
CA ILE A 175 -0.81 -4.38 2.12
C ILE A 175 -0.31 -5.75 1.68
N LEU A 176 -0.40 -6.01 0.37
CA LEU A 176 0.21 -7.18 -0.26
C LEU A 176 1.62 -6.83 -0.70
N SER A 177 2.57 -7.69 -0.38
CA SER A 177 3.99 -7.51 -0.71
C SER A 177 4.60 -8.83 -1.17
N GLU A 178 5.57 -8.78 -2.07
CA GLU A 178 6.28 -9.99 -2.50
C GLU A 178 7.31 -10.46 -1.44
N GLN A 179 7.75 -9.56 -0.55
CA GLN A 179 8.74 -9.83 0.49
C GLN A 179 8.16 -9.54 1.88
N ASP A 180 8.58 -10.32 2.88
CA ASP A 180 8.24 -10.05 4.28
C ASP A 180 9.05 -8.87 4.82
N ASN A 181 8.46 -7.67 4.76
CA ASN A 181 9.08 -6.42 5.21
C ASN A 181 8.05 -5.55 5.95
N PHE A 182 7.44 -6.11 6.99
CA PHE A 182 6.39 -5.43 7.77
C PHE A 182 6.82 -4.05 8.28
N MET A 183 8.07 -3.92 8.76
CA MET A 183 8.61 -2.66 9.29
C MET A 183 8.60 -1.51 8.26
N ARG A 184 8.80 -1.82 6.97
CA ARG A 184 8.74 -0.82 5.89
C ARG A 184 7.31 -0.46 5.51
N MET A 185 6.37 -1.41 5.69
CA MET A 185 4.96 -1.25 5.31
C MET A 185 4.12 -0.57 6.42
N MET A 186 4.54 -0.71 7.68
CA MET A 186 3.89 -0.09 8.84
C MET A 186 3.52 1.38 8.69
N PRO A 187 4.41 2.30 8.30
CA PRO A 187 4.05 3.72 8.18
C PRO A 187 2.94 3.95 7.14
N TYR A 188 2.92 3.18 6.06
CA TYR A 188 1.85 3.24 5.05
C TYR A 188 0.53 2.71 5.61
N LEU A 189 0.55 1.61 6.36
CA LEU A 189 -0.64 1.06 7.03
C LEU A 189 -1.22 2.04 8.04
N VAL A 190 -0.39 2.63 8.89
CA VAL A 190 -0.82 3.64 9.88
C VAL A 190 -1.45 4.84 9.18
N ARG A 191 -0.80 5.37 8.14
CA ARG A 191 -1.35 6.48 7.35
C ARG A 191 -2.68 6.12 6.70
N ALA A 192 -2.80 4.90 6.18
CA ALA A 192 -4.02 4.40 5.57
C ALA A 192 -5.17 4.29 6.58
N ILE A 193 -4.89 3.80 7.81
CA ILE A 193 -5.89 3.68 8.88
C ILE A 193 -6.51 5.03 9.25
N PHE A 194 -5.69 6.08 9.35
CA PHE A 194 -6.14 7.41 9.74
C PHE A 194 -6.55 8.30 8.56
N ASP A 195 -6.47 7.81 7.32
CA ASP A 195 -6.90 8.55 6.13
C ASP A 195 -8.43 8.76 6.14
N ASN A 196 -8.86 10.03 6.05
CA ASN A 196 -10.27 10.46 6.15
C ASN A 196 -10.98 10.08 7.46
N PHE A 197 -10.28 10.13 8.59
CA PHE A 197 -10.92 10.05 9.90
C PHE A 197 -11.64 11.37 10.26
N PRO A 198 -12.86 11.34 10.84
CA PRO A 198 -13.80 10.22 10.95
C PRO A 198 -14.54 9.97 9.62
N GLY A 199 -14.55 8.71 9.15
CA GLY A 199 -14.97 8.35 7.79
C GLY A 199 -16.33 7.66 7.69
N ASN A 200 -16.68 7.16 6.51
CA ASN A 200 -17.91 6.37 6.35
C ASN A 200 -17.79 4.98 6.99
N ASN A 201 -18.85 4.54 7.65
CA ASN A 201 -18.95 3.21 8.23
C ASN A 201 -18.99 2.10 7.18
N GLY A 202 -18.10 1.11 7.33
CA GLY A 202 -18.13 -0.13 6.55
C GLY A 202 -17.66 0.00 5.10
N ALA A 203 -17.02 1.11 4.72
CA ALA A 203 -16.44 1.26 3.39
C ALA A 203 -15.04 0.61 3.34
N GLU A 204 -14.84 -0.35 2.45
CA GLU A 204 -13.50 -0.78 2.03
C GLU A 204 -12.94 0.26 1.05
N ARG A 205 -11.73 0.75 1.32
CA ARG A 205 -11.07 1.77 0.49
C ARG A 205 -9.68 1.30 0.12
N GLU A 206 -9.34 1.38 -1.16
CA GLU A 206 -7.98 1.15 -1.64
C GLU A 206 -7.26 2.50 -1.77
N ILE A 207 -6.13 2.63 -1.08
CA ILE A 207 -5.28 3.82 -1.06
C ILE A 207 -3.95 3.46 -1.69
N GLN A 208 -3.53 4.22 -2.70
CA GLN A 208 -2.26 4.03 -3.37
C GLN A 208 -1.24 5.05 -2.85
N PHE A 209 -0.11 4.55 -2.38
CA PHE A 209 1.01 5.38 -1.94
C PHE A 209 2.15 5.29 -2.95
N PRO A 210 2.75 6.43 -3.37
CA PRO A 210 3.99 6.39 -4.11
C PRO A 210 5.10 5.84 -3.19
N VAL A 211 5.84 4.84 -3.65
CA VAL A 211 7.02 4.33 -2.95
C VAL A 211 8.12 5.36 -3.10
N GLN A 212 8.63 5.86 -1.97
CA GLN A 212 9.78 6.76 -1.90
C GLN A 212 11.07 5.98 -1.70
#